data_AF-A0A0G0PFF7-F1
#
_entry.id   AF-A0A0G0PFF7-F1
#
_cell.length_a   1.000
_cell.length_b   1.000
_cell.length_c   1.000
_cell.angle_alpha   90.00
_cell.angle_beta   90.00
_cell.angle_gamma   90.00
#
_symmetry.space_group_name_H-M   'P 1'
#
loop_
_entity.id
_entity.type
_entity.pdbx_description
1 polymer ?
#
loop_
_entity_poly.entity_id
_entity_poly.type
_entity_poly.pdbx_seq_one_letter_code
_entity_poly.pdbx_strand_id
1 'polypeptide(L)'
;MDTNTQTAQGEIRKNIIELFEIEKLPEEKREEAITRIGNIIFQSVLIKALPALNEKELVEYEKMVDNQVDADVFLDFLFEKIPNFLQIVAEESENFRKESAEVLKQIK
;
A
#
# COMPACT_ATOMS: atom_id res chain seq x y z
N MET A 1 -11.59 8.01 -14.54
CA MET A 1 -11.76 7.00 -13.46
C MET A 1 -11.04 5.78 -13.96
N ASP A 2 -9.74 5.76 -13.69
CA ASP A 2 -8.81 4.81 -14.26
C ASP A 2 -8.89 3.50 -13.48
N THR A 3 -9.17 2.42 -14.22
CA THR A 3 -9.47 1.07 -13.70
C THR A 3 -8.33 0.48 -12.87
N ASN A 4 -7.11 1.00 -12.99
CA ASN A 4 -5.91 0.48 -12.35
C ASN A 4 -5.81 0.85 -10.86
N THR A 5 -6.21 2.07 -10.51
CA THR A 5 -6.15 2.59 -9.12
C THR A 5 -7.20 1.92 -8.23
N GLN A 6 -8.41 1.64 -8.76
CA GLN A 6 -9.40 0.79 -8.10
C GLN A 6 -8.93 -0.66 -7.92
N THR A 7 -8.14 -1.18 -8.87
CA THR A 7 -7.65 -2.57 -8.80
C THR A 7 -6.58 -2.71 -7.72
N ALA A 8 -5.61 -1.81 -7.62
CA ALA A 8 -4.61 -1.81 -6.52
C ALA A 8 -5.26 -1.68 -5.14
N GLN A 9 -6.13 -0.68 -4.96
CA GLN A 9 -6.80 -0.46 -3.68
C GLN A 9 -7.71 -1.65 -3.31
N GLY A 10 -8.38 -2.23 -4.30
CA GLY A 10 -9.23 -3.41 -4.12
C GLY A 10 -8.44 -4.66 -3.70
N GLU A 11 -7.31 -4.94 -4.35
CA GLU A 11 -6.45 -6.08 -4.04
C GLU A 11 -5.79 -5.95 -2.65
N ILE A 12 -5.27 -4.77 -2.30
CA ILE A 12 -4.74 -4.51 -0.96
C ILE A 12 -5.83 -4.70 0.09
N ARG A 13 -7.02 -4.10 -0.12
CA ARG A 13 -8.14 -4.20 0.84
C ARG A 13 -8.58 -5.64 1.04
N LYS A 14 -8.76 -6.40 -0.04
CA LYS A 14 -9.17 -7.82 0.02
C LYS A 14 -8.14 -8.65 0.79
N ASN A 15 -6.85 -8.47 0.48
CA ASN A 15 -5.76 -9.15 1.16
C ASN A 15 -5.74 -8.81 2.66
N ILE A 16 -5.88 -7.53 3.03
CA ILE A 16 -5.91 -7.13 4.44
C ILE A 16 -7.09 -7.79 5.18
N ILE A 17 -8.27 -7.85 4.56
CA ILE A 17 -9.46 -8.42 5.18
C ILE A 17 -9.34 -9.93 5.37
N GLU A 18 -8.96 -10.66 4.33
CA GLU A 18 -8.87 -12.13 4.34
C GLU A 18 -7.69 -12.61 5.20
N LEU A 19 -6.54 -11.95 5.11
CA LEU A 19 -5.29 -12.41 5.72
C LEU A 19 -5.23 -12.13 7.24
N PHE A 20 -5.92 -11.10 7.72
CA PHE A 20 -5.94 -10.72 9.14
C PHE A 20 -7.24 -11.12 9.86
N GLU A 21 -8.16 -11.80 9.16
CA GLU A 21 -9.49 -12.19 9.68
C GLU A 21 -10.28 -11.05 10.33
N ILE A 22 -9.99 -9.81 9.92
CA ILE A 22 -10.56 -8.59 10.54
C ILE A 22 -12.04 -8.42 10.21
N GLU A 23 -12.61 -9.30 9.39
CA GLU A 23 -14.06 -9.47 9.23
C GLU A 23 -14.79 -9.76 10.55
N LYS A 24 -14.07 -10.30 11.53
CA LYS A 24 -14.59 -10.62 12.87
C LYS A 24 -14.64 -9.40 13.80
N LEU A 25 -14.09 -8.25 13.39
CA LEU A 25 -14.12 -7.02 14.17
C LEU A 25 -15.42 -6.23 13.95
N PRO A 26 -15.89 -5.45 14.94
CA PRO A 26 -16.92 -4.43 14.73
C PRO A 26 -16.52 -3.49 13.57
N GLU A 27 -17.49 -3.04 12.78
CA GLU A 27 -17.28 -2.27 11.54
C GLU A 27 -16.33 -1.07 11.73
N GLU A 28 -16.54 -0.29 12.79
CA GLU A 28 -15.68 0.85 13.15
C GLU A 28 -14.21 0.44 13.36
N LYS A 29 -13.98 -0.66 14.08
CA LYS A 29 -12.63 -1.20 14.36
C LYS A 29 -12.02 -1.85 13.13
N ARG A 30 -12.84 -2.31 12.20
CA ARG A 30 -12.42 -2.94 10.95
C ARG A 30 -11.84 -1.89 10.01
N GLU A 31 -12.53 -0.77 9.81
CA GLU A 31 -12.03 0.32 8.96
C GLU A 31 -10.76 0.97 9.56
N GLU A 32 -10.70 1.11 10.88
CA GLU A 32 -9.48 1.58 11.57
C GLU A 32 -8.30 0.60 11.35
N ALA A 33 -8.54 -0.70 11.49
CA ALA A 33 -7.53 -1.73 11.26
C ALA A 33 -7.07 -1.76 9.80
N ILE A 34 -8.01 -1.71 8.85
CA ILE A 34 -7.73 -1.65 7.41
C ILE A 34 -6.84 -0.44 7.10
N THR A 35 -7.20 0.73 7.64
CA THR A 35 -6.43 1.97 7.42
C THR A 35 -5.01 1.85 7.95
N ARG A 36 -4.85 1.36 9.19
CA ARG A 36 -3.52 1.22 9.80
C ARG A 36 -2.64 0.22 9.05
N ILE A 37 -3.19 -0.95 8.73
CA ILE A 37 -2.47 -1.98 7.99
C ILE A 37 -2.11 -1.47 6.58
N GLY A 38 -3.07 -0.83 5.89
CA GLY A 38 -2.86 -0.26 4.57
C GLY A 38 -1.74 0.78 4.56
N ASN A 39 -1.68 1.66 5.57
CA ASN A 39 -0.61 2.64 5.69
C ASN A 39 0.77 1.99 5.87
N ILE A 40 0.88 0.92 6.67
CA ILE A 40 2.15 0.21 6.88
C ILE A 40 2.62 -0.46 5.57
N ILE A 41 1.72 -1.16 4.89
CA ILE A 41 2.03 -1.79 3.60
C ILE A 41 2.45 -0.72 2.59
N PHE A 42 1.72 0.40 2.50
CA PHE A 42 2.02 1.46 1.55
C PHE A 42 3.37 2.12 1.82
N GLN A 43 3.77 2.30 3.09
CA GLN A 43 5.11 2.77 3.45
C GLN A 43 6.21 1.81 2.95
N SER A 44 6.03 0.50 3.13
CA SER A 44 6.97 -0.50 2.60
C SER A 44 7.04 -0.47 1.07
N VAL A 45 5.90 -0.30 0.40
CA VAL A 45 5.83 -0.13 -1.05
C VAL A 45 6.66 1.08 -1.49
N LEU A 46 6.49 2.24 -0.87
CA LEU A 46 7.24 3.45 -1.22
C LEU A 46 8.76 3.25 -1.04
N ILE A 47 9.20 2.61 0.04
CA ILE A 47 10.62 2.33 0.28
C ILE A 47 11.24 1.52 -0.87
N LYS A 48 10.51 0.57 -1.43
CA LYS A 48 10.97 -0.30 -2.52
C LYS A 48 10.76 0.32 -3.91
N ALA A 49 9.76 1.18 -4.05
CA ALA A 49 9.34 1.76 -5.32
C ALA A 49 10.13 3.04 -5.68
N LEU A 50 10.37 3.93 -4.71
CA LEU A 50 11.06 5.21 -4.94
C LEU A 50 12.47 5.08 -5.55
N PRO A 51 13.28 4.06 -5.25
CA PRO A 51 14.58 3.87 -5.91
C PRO A 51 14.51 3.64 -7.42
N ALA A 52 13.33 3.32 -7.97
CA ALA A 52 13.13 3.18 -9.41
C ALA A 52 12.98 4.52 -10.14
N LEU A 53 12.68 5.60 -9.41
CA LEU A 53 12.55 6.94 -9.96
C LEU A 53 13.92 7.53 -10.29
N ASN A 54 14.01 8.24 -11.41
CA ASN A 54 15.17 9.08 -11.69
C ASN A 54 15.11 10.41 -10.91
N GLU A 55 16.18 11.20 -10.96
CA GLU A 55 16.28 12.46 -10.21
C GLU A 55 15.14 13.45 -10.52
N LYS A 56 14.70 13.54 -11.78
CA LYS A 56 13.60 14.45 -12.16
C LYS A 56 12.26 13.98 -11.61
N GLU A 57 12.02 12.67 -11.67
CA GLU A 57 10.81 12.04 -11.15
C GLU A 57 10.75 12.10 -9.62
N LEU A 58 11.90 11.99 -8.95
CA LEU A 58 11.99 12.14 -7.49
C LEU A 58 11.62 13.57 -7.06
N VAL A 59 12.11 14.60 -7.78
CA VAL A 59 11.72 16.00 -7.54
C VAL A 59 10.22 16.22 -7.80
N GLU A 60 9.64 15.53 -8.78
CA GLU A 60 8.19 15.58 -9.03
C GLU A 60 7.41 14.94 -7.88
N TYR A 61 7.85 13.77 -7.40
CA TYR A 61 7.31 13.13 -6.21
C TYR A 61 7.34 14.05 -4.98
N GLU A 62 8.48 14.69 -4.69
CA GLU A 62 8.63 15.60 -3.55
C GLU A 62 7.62 16.77 -3.63
N LYS A 63 7.47 17.35 -4.82
CA LYS A 63 6.46 18.40 -5.05
C LYS A 63 5.04 17.91 -4.84
N MET A 64 4.73 16.67 -5.25
CA MET A 64 3.39 16.10 -5.06
C MET A 64 3.08 15.92 -3.56
N VAL A 65 4.08 15.49 -2.77
CA VAL A 65 3.97 15.38 -1.31
C VAL A 65 3.79 16.74 -0.65
N ASP A 66 4.64 17.72 -0.99
CA ASP A 66 4.58 19.07 -0.42
C ASP A 66 3.26 19.78 -0.70
N ASN A 67 2.71 19.57 -1.90
CA ASN A 67 1.44 20.17 -2.32
C ASN A 67 0.21 19.37 -1.88
N GLN A 68 0.40 18.21 -1.23
CA GLN A 68 -0.70 17.33 -0.78
C GLN A 68 -1.70 17.04 -1.90
N VAL A 69 -1.19 16.64 -3.07
CA VAL A 69 -2.05 16.32 -4.22
C VAL A 69 -3.03 15.19 -3.89
N ASP A 70 -4.13 15.13 -4.63
CA ASP A 70 -5.13 14.09 -4.47
C ASP A 70 -4.53 12.69 -4.58
N ALA A 71 -5.00 11.77 -3.73
CA ALA A 71 -4.46 10.42 -3.63
C ALA A 71 -4.51 9.65 -4.96
N ASP A 72 -5.56 9.85 -5.75
CA ASP A 72 -5.69 9.20 -7.07
C ASP A 72 -4.61 9.71 -8.05
N VAL A 73 -4.36 11.02 -8.06
CA VAL A 73 -3.31 11.64 -8.89
C VAL A 73 -1.93 11.14 -8.47
N PHE A 74 -1.70 11.02 -7.17
CA PHE A 74 -0.46 10.48 -6.63
C PHE A 74 -0.24 9.02 -7.00
N LEU A 75 -1.28 8.19 -6.91
CA LEU A 75 -1.21 6.78 -7.30
C LEU A 75 -0.98 6.64 -8.81
N ASP A 76 -1.68 7.41 -9.64
CA ASP A 76 -1.50 7.39 -11.09
C ASP A 76 -0.05 7.72 -11.50
N PHE A 77 0.58 8.70 -10.83
CA PHE A 77 2.00 9.00 -11.02
C PHE A 77 2.89 7.80 -10.70
N LEU A 78 2.69 7.15 -9.54
CA LEU A 78 3.49 5.98 -9.15
C LEU A 78 3.30 4.83 -10.14
N PHE A 79 2.06 4.60 -10.60
CA PHE A 79 1.75 3.60 -11.62
C PHE A 79 2.44 3.86 -12.96
N GLU A 80 2.48 5.13 -13.39
CA GLU A 80 3.08 5.51 -14.66
C GLU A 80 4.62 5.43 -14.60
N LYS A 81 5.22 5.90 -13.50
CA LYS A 81 6.68 6.05 -13.39
C LYS A 81 7.39 4.82 -12.85
N ILE A 82 6.70 3.93 -12.14
CA ILE A 82 7.33 2.80 -11.47
C ILE A 82 6.94 1.50 -12.18
N PRO A 83 7.87 0.88 -12.94
CA PRO A 83 7.62 -0.42 -13.55
C PRO A 83 7.28 -1.45 -12.49
N ASN A 84 6.32 -2.33 -12.80
CA ASN A 84 5.89 -3.40 -11.91
C ASN A 84 5.36 -2.91 -10.54
N PHE A 85 4.85 -1.67 -10.44
CA PHE A 85 4.32 -1.11 -9.19
C PHE A 85 3.30 -2.04 -8.51
N LEU A 86 2.36 -2.61 -9.27
CA LEU A 86 1.40 -3.59 -8.76
C LEU A 86 2.04 -4.85 -8.17
N GLN A 87 3.13 -5.32 -8.78
CA GLN A 87 3.86 -6.47 -8.26
C GLN A 87 4.52 -6.12 -6.92
N ILE A 88 5.11 -4.93 -6.80
CA ILE A 88 5.69 -4.44 -5.53
C ILE A 88 4.61 -4.40 -4.45
N VAL A 89 3.43 -3.86 -4.77
CA VAL A 89 2.28 -3.82 -3.86
C VAL A 89 1.89 -5.23 -3.38
N ALA A 90 1.78 -6.19 -4.29
CA ALA A 90 1.43 -7.57 -3.96
C ALA A 90 2.51 -8.24 -3.08
N GLU A 91 3.79 -8.06 -3.43
CA GLU A 91 4.92 -8.59 -2.66
C GLU A 91 4.97 -8.03 -1.24
N GLU A 92 4.84 -6.72 -1.08
CA GLU A 92 4.90 -6.08 0.25
C GLU A 92 3.68 -6.43 1.10
N SER A 93 2.51 -6.61 0.49
CA SER A 93 1.32 -7.12 1.19
C SER A 93 1.54 -8.53 1.74
N GLU A 94 2.13 -9.41 0.94
CA GLU A 94 2.43 -10.79 1.35
C GLU A 94 3.59 -10.87 2.37
N ASN A 95 4.60 -10.01 2.24
CA ASN A 95 5.69 -9.89 3.21
C ASN A 95 5.16 -9.46 4.57
N PHE A 96 4.36 -8.39 4.60
CA PHE A 96 3.75 -7.90 5.83
C PHE A 96 2.90 -8.98 6.52
N ARG A 97 2.13 -9.75 5.74
CA ARG A 97 1.37 -10.90 6.26
C ARG A 97 2.27 -11.93 6.93
N LYS A 98 3.34 -12.37 6.25
CA LYS A 98 4.27 -13.38 6.78
C LYS A 98 4.94 -12.89 8.05
N GLU A 99 5.46 -11.67 8.05
CA GLU A 99 6.13 -11.06 9.19
C GLU A 99 5.18 -10.93 10.38
N SER A 100 3.95 -10.46 10.15
CA SER A 100 2.92 -10.36 11.19
C SER A 100 2.58 -11.74 11.78
N ALA A 101 2.47 -12.78 10.95
CA ALA A 101 2.20 -14.13 11.41
C ALA A 101 3.36 -14.71 12.24
N GLU A 102 4.61 -14.44 11.86
CA GLU A 102 5.79 -14.85 12.62
C GLU A 102 5.87 -14.12 13.97
N VAL A 103 5.62 -12.81 14.01
CA VAL A 103 5.58 -12.04 15.27
C VAL A 103 4.51 -12.59 16.21
N LEU A 104 3.31 -12.92 15.70
CA LEU A 104 2.23 -13.50 16.50
C LEU A 104 2.57 -14.90 17.07
N LYS A 105 3.39 -15.70 16.38
CA LYS A 105 3.86 -16.99 16.90
C LYS A 105 4.85 -16.84 18.05
N GLN A 106 5.65 -15.77 18.06
CA GLN A 106 6.67 -15.53 19.09
C GLN A 106 6.09 -14.95 20.39
N ILE A 107 4.88 -14.39 20.33
CA ILE A 107 4.19 -13.78 21.49
C ILE A 107 3.23 -14.80 22.16
N LYS A 108 3.00 -15.96 21.54
CA LYS A 108 2.24 -17.09 22.11
C LYS A 108 3.16 -18.06 22.83
#